data_AF-V4AJI3-F1
#
_entry.id   AF-V4AJI3-F1
#
_cell.length_a   1.000
_cell.length_b   1.000
_cell.length_c   1.000
_cell.angle_alpha   90.00
_cell.angle_beta   90.00
_cell.angle_gamma   90.00
#
_symmetry.space_group_name_H-M   'P 1'
#
loop_
_entity.id
_entity.type
_entity.pdbx_description
1 polymer ?
#
loop_
_entity_poly.entity_id
_entity_poly.type
_entity_poly.pdbx_seq_one_letter_code
_entity_poly.pdbx_strand_id
1 'polypeptide(L)'
;EENIDLEELEQFAKTFKRRRIELGFTQGDVGLAMGKLYGNDFSQTTISRFEALNLSFKNMCKLKPLLHKWLEDANDLASNPTVISGNAALTAEAIARRRKKRTSIDTTIRVALEKGFLANPKPLSEEITQLADSLNMEKEVVRVWFCNRRQKEKRIN
;
A
#
# COMPACT_ATOMS: atom_id res chain seq x y z
N GLU A 1 27.91 0.99 8.12
CA GLU A 1 26.74 0.13 8.41
C GLU A 1 25.56 0.44 7.49
N GLU A 2 25.12 1.69 7.31
CA GLU A 2 23.99 2.03 6.40
C GLU A 2 24.18 1.60 4.93
N ASN A 3 25.41 1.63 4.41
CA ASN A 3 25.72 1.17 3.05
C ASN A 3 25.51 -0.35 2.87
N ILE A 4 25.72 -1.13 3.93
CA ILE A 4 25.58 -2.59 3.91
C ILE A 4 24.09 -2.96 3.85
N ASP A 5 23.25 -2.24 4.58
CA ASP A 5 21.80 -2.48 4.63
C ASP A 5 21.10 -2.07 3.31
N LEU A 6 21.63 -1.05 2.61
CA LEU A 6 21.18 -0.67 1.25
C LEU A 6 21.51 -1.75 0.21
N GLU A 7 22.73 -2.28 0.23
CA GLU A 7 23.15 -3.34 -0.69
C GLU A 7 22.35 -4.63 -0.45
N GLU A 8 22.13 -4.98 0.82
CA GLU A 8 21.31 -6.14 1.19
C GLU A 8 19.86 -5.99 0.72
N LEU A 9 19.29 -4.78 0.84
CA LEU A 9 17.95 -4.48 0.32
C LEU A 9 17.85 -4.61 -1.20
N GLU A 10 18.86 -4.14 -1.92
CA GLU A 10 18.92 -4.28 -3.37
C GLU A 10 19.00 -5.75 -3.80
N GLN A 11 19.88 -6.53 -3.15
CA GLN A 11 20.01 -7.96 -3.39
C GLN A 11 18.71 -8.71 -3.09
N PHE A 12 18.05 -8.36 -1.98
CA PHE A 12 16.76 -8.94 -1.63
C PHE A 12 15.68 -8.59 -2.66
N ALA A 13 15.54 -7.33 -3.07
CA ALA A 13 14.53 -6.92 -4.04
C ALA A 13 14.69 -7.64 -5.39
N LYS A 14 15.94 -7.80 -5.87
CA LYS A 14 16.25 -8.55 -7.10
C LYS A 14 15.89 -10.04 -6.96
N THR A 15 16.29 -10.66 -5.84
CA THR A 15 16.01 -12.08 -5.56
C THR A 15 14.52 -12.34 -5.43
N PHE A 16 13.82 -11.49 -4.69
CA PHE A 16 12.38 -11.54 -4.50
C PHE A 16 11.64 -11.49 -5.83
N LYS A 17 11.97 -10.51 -6.70
CA LYS A 17 11.37 -10.38 -8.03
C LYS A 17 11.58 -11.63 -8.88
N ARG A 18 12.82 -12.15 -8.92
CA ARG A 18 13.16 -13.36 -9.68
C ARG A 18 12.32 -14.55 -9.22
N ARG A 19 12.35 -14.84 -7.91
CA ARG A 19 11.63 -15.99 -7.34
C ARG A 19 10.12 -15.89 -7.50
N ARG A 20 9.55 -14.70 -7.32
CA ARG A 20 8.11 -14.47 -7.57
C ARG A 20 7.71 -14.87 -8.99
N ILE A 21 8.51 -14.47 -9.99
CA ILE A 21 8.27 -14.80 -11.40
C ILE A 21 8.46 -16.29 -11.65
N GLU A 22 9.51 -16.91 -11.09
CA GLU A 22 9.77 -18.36 -11.19
C GLU A 22 8.61 -19.20 -10.61
N LEU A 23 8.01 -18.74 -9.52
CA LEU A 23 6.84 -19.37 -8.89
C LEU A 23 5.51 -19.01 -9.58
N GLY A 24 5.53 -18.18 -10.63
CA GLY A 24 4.34 -17.82 -11.42
C GLY A 24 3.39 -16.82 -10.77
N PHE A 25 3.77 -16.15 -9.68
CA PHE A 25 2.91 -15.16 -9.01
C PHE A 25 3.00 -13.80 -9.67
N THR A 26 1.88 -13.10 -9.85
CA THR A 26 1.88 -11.68 -10.20
C THR A 26 2.13 -10.81 -8.97
N GLN A 27 2.52 -9.55 -9.17
CA GLN A 27 2.64 -8.57 -8.09
C GLN A 27 1.30 -8.34 -7.35
N GLY A 28 0.17 -8.52 -8.03
CA GLY A 28 -1.16 -8.47 -7.43
C GLY A 28 -1.40 -9.66 -6.49
N ASP A 29 -1.05 -10.87 -6.94
CA ASP A 29 -1.23 -12.10 -6.16
C ASP A 29 -0.44 -12.07 -4.86
N VAL A 30 0.82 -11.60 -4.91
CA VAL A 30 1.63 -11.37 -3.71
C VAL A 30 0.92 -10.43 -2.76
N GLY A 31 0.48 -9.26 -3.25
CA GLY A 31 -0.14 -8.25 -2.40
C GLY A 31 -1.43 -8.73 -1.71
N LEU A 32 -2.18 -9.59 -2.38
CA LEU A 32 -3.40 -10.22 -1.85
C LEU A 32 -3.07 -11.37 -0.88
N ALA A 33 -2.11 -12.23 -1.19
CA ALA A 33 -1.68 -13.33 -0.31
C ALA A 33 -1.11 -12.80 1.01
N MET A 34 -0.34 -11.72 0.96
CA MET A 34 0.20 -11.02 2.13
C MET A 34 -0.88 -10.56 3.11
N GLY A 35 -2.01 -10.06 2.60
CA GLY A 35 -3.07 -9.58 3.49
C GLY A 35 -3.87 -10.69 4.14
N LYS A 36 -3.97 -11.86 3.48
CA LYS A 36 -4.58 -13.05 4.08
C LYS A 36 -3.69 -13.71 5.13
N LEU A 37 -2.38 -13.81 4.88
CA LEU A 37 -1.44 -14.45 5.81
C LEU A 37 -1.05 -13.55 6.99
N TYR A 38 -0.95 -12.24 6.78
CA TYR A 38 -0.38 -11.32 7.77
C TYR A 38 -1.28 -10.11 8.08
N GLY A 39 -2.54 -10.12 7.63
CA GLY A 39 -3.54 -9.11 7.95
C GLY A 39 -3.33 -7.74 7.29
N ASN A 40 -2.34 -7.61 6.39
CA ASN A 40 -1.98 -6.35 5.74
C ASN A 40 -1.93 -6.50 4.21
N ASP A 41 -3.04 -6.17 3.53
CA ASP A 41 -3.11 -6.18 2.06
C ASP A 41 -2.18 -5.12 1.45
N PHE A 42 -1.37 -5.54 0.47
CA PHE A 42 -0.59 -4.63 -0.36
C PHE A 42 -1.20 -4.49 -1.76
N SER A 43 -1.04 -3.31 -2.36
CA SER A 43 -1.35 -3.15 -3.80
C SER A 43 -0.25 -3.75 -4.66
N GLN A 44 -0.60 -4.14 -5.88
CA GLN A 44 0.37 -4.37 -6.96
C GLN A 44 1.41 -3.23 -7.04
N THR A 45 0.96 -1.97 -6.95
CA THR A 45 1.86 -0.80 -6.96
C THR A 45 2.86 -0.80 -5.80
N THR A 46 2.49 -1.34 -4.64
CA THR A 46 3.41 -1.43 -3.49
C THR A 46 4.52 -2.43 -3.78
N ILE A 47 4.17 -3.62 -4.29
CA ILE A 47 5.13 -4.66 -4.67
C ILE A 47 6.03 -4.15 -5.80
N SER A 48 5.45 -3.52 -6.82
CA SER A 48 6.20 -2.91 -7.92
C SER A 48 7.22 -1.86 -7.45
N ARG A 49 6.83 -0.96 -6.53
CA ARG A 49 7.75 0.05 -5.98
C ARG A 49 8.85 -0.57 -5.12
N PHE A 50 8.54 -1.62 -4.37
CA PHE A 50 9.54 -2.37 -3.62
C PHE A 50 10.58 -3.02 -4.54
N GLU A 51 10.13 -3.76 -5.57
CA GLU A 51 11.00 -4.39 -6.56
C GLU A 51 11.89 -3.38 -7.32
N ALA A 52 11.39 -2.15 -7.52
CA ALA A 52 12.10 -1.07 -8.19
C ALA A 52 12.92 -0.17 -7.26
N LEU A 53 13.03 -0.51 -5.97
CA LEU A 53 13.70 0.31 -4.94
C LEU A 53 13.18 1.76 -4.86
N ASN A 54 11.92 1.98 -5.25
CA ASN A 54 11.28 3.29 -5.33
C ASN A 54 10.35 3.53 -4.13
N LEU A 55 10.87 3.24 -2.94
CA LEU A 55 10.28 3.58 -1.65
C LEU A 55 11.36 4.21 -0.78
N SER A 56 10.96 4.95 0.26
CA SER A 56 11.92 5.42 1.25
C SER A 56 12.61 4.23 1.93
N PHE A 57 13.87 4.41 2.32
CA PHE A 57 14.64 3.39 3.02
C PHE A 57 13.87 2.78 4.21
N LYS A 58 13.30 3.64 5.08
CA LYS A 58 12.47 3.20 6.20
C LYS A 58 11.27 2.34 5.79
N ASN A 59 10.65 2.60 4.63
CA ASN A 59 9.57 1.77 4.12
C ASN A 59 10.08 0.45 3.53
N MET A 60 11.24 0.47 2.86
CA MET A 60 11.91 -0.73 2.37
C MET A 60 12.23 -1.68 3.54
N CYS A 61 12.88 -1.19 4.60
CA CYS A 61 13.20 -1.98 5.79
C CYS A 61 11.95 -2.56 6.47
N LYS A 62 10.83 -1.83 6.46
CA LYS A 62 9.56 -2.32 7.01
C LYS A 62 8.92 -3.44 6.18
N LEU A 63 9.05 -3.38 4.86
CA LEU A 63 8.44 -4.36 3.95
C LEU A 63 9.30 -5.61 3.78
N LYS A 64 10.63 -5.49 3.82
CA LYS A 64 11.59 -6.59 3.67
C LYS A 64 11.24 -7.84 4.50
N PRO A 65 11.06 -7.78 5.84
CA PRO A 65 10.79 -8.98 6.63
C PRO A 65 9.45 -9.64 6.28
N LEU A 66 8.45 -8.84 5.90
CA LEU A 66 7.13 -9.34 5.51
C LEU A 66 7.20 -10.11 4.18
N LEU A 67 7.90 -9.54 3.19
CA LEU A 67 8.09 -10.15 1.88
C LEU A 67 9.04 -11.34 1.91
N HIS A 68 10.02 -11.34 2.82
CA HIS A 68 10.93 -12.46 3.04
C HIS A 68 10.15 -13.68 3.52
N LYS A 69 9.35 -13.50 4.57
CA LYS A 69 8.53 -14.58 5.14
C LYS A 69 7.58 -15.19 4.12
N TRP A 70 6.92 -14.36 3.32
CA TRP A 70 6.06 -14.85 2.23
C TRP A 70 6.83 -15.67 1.20
N LEU A 71 8.06 -15.26 0.89
CA LEU A 71 8.88 -15.95 -0.10
C LEU A 71 9.35 -17.32 0.42
N GLU A 72 9.66 -17.44 1.71
CA GLU A 72 9.93 -18.71 2.37
C GLU A 72 8.70 -19.63 2.30
N ASP A 73 7.55 -19.14 2.77
CA ASP A 73 6.28 -19.89 2.76
C ASP A 73 5.93 -20.37 1.33
N ALA A 74 6.16 -19.54 0.30
CA ALA A 74 5.90 -19.88 -1.10
C ALA A 74 6.89 -20.90 -1.67
N ASN A 75 8.18 -20.84 -1.29
CA ASN A 75 9.20 -21.82 -1.71
C ASN A 75 8.95 -23.19 -1.07
N ASP A 76 8.53 -23.23 0.20
CA ASP A 76 8.22 -24.47 0.91
C ASP A 76 7.02 -25.18 0.26
N LEU A 77 6.00 -24.40 -0.11
CA LEU A 77 4.82 -24.91 -0.81
C LEU A 77 5.16 -25.48 -2.19
N ALA A 78 6.09 -24.84 -2.91
CA ALA A 78 6.56 -25.31 -4.21
C ALA A 78 7.42 -26.59 -4.11
N SER A 79 8.13 -26.77 -2.99
CA SER A 79 9.04 -27.90 -2.78
C SER A 79 8.35 -29.15 -2.24
N ASN A 80 7.22 -29.00 -1.52
CA ASN A 80 6.47 -30.12 -0.92
C ASN A 80 4.96 -30.08 -1.26
N PRO A 81 4.55 -30.62 -2.42
CA PRO A 81 3.14 -30.62 -2.86
C PRO A 81 2.20 -31.53 -2.04
N THR A 82 2.72 -32.36 -1.14
CA THR A 82 1.98 -33.43 -0.44
C THR A 82 1.38 -33.04 0.91
N VAL A 83 1.60 -31.81 1.41
CA VAL A 83 1.11 -31.34 2.72
C VAL A 83 -0.22 -30.57 2.63
N ILE A 84 -0.98 -30.76 1.56
CA ILE A 84 -2.18 -29.97 1.22
C ILE A 84 -3.43 -30.60 1.82
N SER A 85 -3.55 -30.54 3.15
CA SER A 85 -4.86 -30.68 3.82
C SER A 85 -4.90 -29.74 5.01
N GLY A 86 -4.94 -28.44 4.72
CA GLY A 86 -5.04 -27.40 5.76
C GLY A 86 -4.97 -25.98 5.22
N ASN A 87 -4.13 -25.73 4.21
CA ASN A 87 -3.82 -24.36 3.79
C ASN A 87 -4.19 -24.08 2.33
N ALA A 88 -5.47 -24.29 1.97
CA ALA A 88 -6.09 -23.78 0.71
C ALA A 88 -6.14 -22.23 0.66
N ALA A 89 -5.35 -21.55 1.49
CA ALA A 89 -5.33 -20.11 1.63
C ALA A 89 -4.55 -19.40 0.52
N LEU A 90 -3.64 -20.11 -0.16
CA LEU A 90 -2.67 -19.55 -1.11
C LEU A 90 -2.98 -19.82 -2.60
N THR A 91 -4.05 -20.55 -2.90
CA THR A 91 -4.50 -20.73 -4.28
C THR A 91 -5.13 -19.45 -4.80
N ALA A 92 -4.86 -19.12 -6.06
CA ALA A 92 -5.30 -17.89 -6.74
C ALA A 92 -6.81 -17.62 -6.63
N GLU A 93 -7.64 -18.67 -6.48
CA GLU A 93 -9.09 -18.54 -6.35
C GLU A 93 -9.59 -18.06 -4.97
N ALA A 94 -8.79 -18.16 -3.90
CA ALA A 94 -9.24 -17.88 -2.53
C ALA A 94 -8.90 -16.47 -2.02
N ILE A 95 -8.42 -15.57 -2.89
CA ILE A 95 -7.67 -14.35 -2.52
C ILE A 95 -8.45 -13.03 -2.72
N ALA A 96 -9.77 -13.03 -2.52
CA ALA A 96 -10.59 -11.83 -2.69
C ALA A 96 -11.15 -11.26 -1.36
N ARG A 97 -10.71 -10.03 -1.04
CA ARG A 97 -11.18 -9.05 -0.01
C ARG A 97 -10.40 -9.11 1.32
N ARG A 98 -9.80 -8.00 1.82
CA ARG A 98 -10.46 -6.77 2.35
C ARG A 98 -9.44 -5.64 2.60
N ARG A 99 -9.00 -4.91 1.56
CA ARG A 99 -8.29 -3.63 1.75
C ARG A 99 -9.29 -2.48 1.89
N LYS A 100 -9.03 -1.53 2.79
CA LYS A 100 -9.76 -0.24 2.83
C LYS A 100 -9.55 0.46 1.48
N LYS A 101 -10.60 0.53 0.66
CA LYS A 101 -10.53 1.16 -0.66
C LYS A 101 -10.20 2.64 -0.51
N ARG A 102 -9.31 3.14 -1.36
CA ARG A 102 -9.02 4.58 -1.43
C ARG A 102 -10.29 5.30 -1.89
N THR A 103 -10.72 6.32 -1.16
CA THR A 103 -11.80 7.21 -1.61
C THR A 103 -11.32 7.99 -2.83
N SER A 104 -12.02 7.84 -3.96
CA SER A 104 -11.84 8.72 -5.12
C SER A 104 -12.55 10.03 -4.85
N ILE A 105 -11.93 11.15 -5.20
CA ILE A 105 -12.52 12.48 -5.06
C ILE A 105 -12.78 13.00 -6.47
N ASP A 106 -14.06 13.20 -6.79
CA ASP A 106 -14.49 13.69 -8.09
C ASP A 106 -13.97 15.10 -8.38
N THR A 107 -13.89 15.45 -9.66
CA THR A 107 -13.34 16.74 -10.10
C THR A 107 -14.11 17.93 -9.53
N THR A 108 -15.45 17.88 -9.52
CA THR A 108 -16.29 18.95 -8.95
C THR A 108 -16.02 19.14 -7.45
N ILE A 109 -15.94 18.04 -6.71
CA ILE A 109 -15.63 18.05 -5.27
C ILE A 109 -14.21 18.59 -5.03
N ARG A 110 -13.23 18.18 -5.85
CA ARG A 110 -11.85 18.69 -5.78
C ARG A 110 -11.80 20.21 -5.96
N VAL A 111 -12.54 20.76 -6.91
CA VAL A 111 -12.61 22.21 -7.15
C VAL A 111 -13.20 22.94 -5.93
N ALA A 112 -14.28 22.40 -5.34
CA ALA A 112 -14.88 22.97 -4.14
C ALA A 112 -13.92 22.94 -2.93
N LEU A 113 -13.20 21.83 -2.74
CA LEU A 113 -12.18 21.69 -1.69
C LEU A 113 -11.02 22.68 -1.88
N GLU A 114 -10.52 22.88 -3.11
CA GLU A 114 -9.50 23.90 -3.40
C GLU A 114 -10.01 25.31 -3.13
N LYS A 115 -11.26 25.63 -3.48
CA LYS A 115 -11.87 26.93 -3.14
C LYS A 115 -11.93 27.13 -1.63
N GLY A 116 -12.35 26.11 -0.88
CA GLY A 116 -12.35 26.14 0.59
C GLY A 116 -10.96 26.31 1.18
N PHE A 117 -9.96 25.65 0.60
CA PHE A 117 -8.55 25.77 1.00
C PHE A 117 -8.01 27.18 0.83
N LEU A 118 -8.30 27.84 -0.29
CA LEU A 118 -7.87 29.22 -0.54
C LEU A 118 -8.51 30.22 0.44
N ALA A 119 -9.74 29.97 0.88
CA ALA A 119 -10.42 30.80 1.87
C ALA A 119 -9.86 30.59 3.29
N ASN A 120 -9.67 29.33 3.70
CA ASN A 120 -9.11 28.97 5.00
C ASN A 120 -8.28 27.67 4.90
N PRO A 121 -6.94 27.75 4.86
CA PRO A 121 -6.07 26.57 4.78
C PRO A 121 -6.07 25.67 6.05
N LYS A 122 -6.55 26.20 7.18
CA LYS A 122 -6.61 25.52 8.48
C LYS A 122 -8.01 25.62 9.08
N PRO A 123 -9.02 25.00 8.44
CA PRO A 123 -10.38 25.00 8.95
C PRO A 123 -10.46 24.28 10.30
N LEU A 124 -11.33 24.76 11.17
CA LEU A 124 -11.70 24.16 12.44
C LEU A 124 -12.54 22.90 12.21
N SER A 125 -12.67 22.07 13.26
CA SER A 125 -13.42 20.80 13.19
C SER A 125 -14.87 20.98 12.73
N GLU A 126 -15.50 22.10 13.11
CA GLU A 126 -16.87 22.43 12.73
C GLU A 126 -16.96 22.80 11.24
N GLU A 127 -16.08 23.68 10.76
CA GLU A 127 -15.99 24.05 9.34
C GLU A 127 -15.73 22.84 8.45
N ILE A 128 -14.88 21.89 8.89
CA ILE A 128 -14.65 20.62 8.18
C ILE A 128 -15.94 19.79 8.13
N THR A 129 -16.73 19.79 9.19
CA THR A 129 -18.00 19.04 9.24
C THR A 129 -19.00 19.64 8.25
N GLN A 130 -19.22 20.96 8.30
CA GLN A 130 -20.12 21.66 7.38
C GLN A 130 -19.73 21.45 5.92
N LEU A 131 -18.43 21.53 5.61
CA LEU A 131 -17.93 21.30 4.26
C LEU A 131 -18.13 19.85 3.82
N ALA A 132 -17.87 18.88 4.70
CA ALA A 132 -18.10 17.46 4.43
C ALA A 132 -19.57 17.17 4.13
N ASP A 133 -20.49 17.73 4.91
CA ASP A 133 -21.94 17.57 4.70
C ASP A 133 -22.37 18.20 3.37
N SER A 134 -21.88 19.41 3.05
CA SER A 134 -22.20 20.10 1.79
C SER A 134 -21.69 19.36 0.53
N LEU A 135 -20.59 18.61 0.68
CA LEU A 135 -19.96 17.83 -0.40
C LEU A 135 -20.41 16.37 -0.39
N ASN A 136 -21.28 15.98 0.55
CA ASN A 136 -21.70 14.60 0.81
C ASN A 136 -20.48 13.64 0.92
N MET A 137 -19.48 14.05 1.70
CA MET A 137 -18.25 13.30 1.96
C MET A 137 -18.10 12.95 3.44
N GLU A 138 -17.33 11.90 3.74
CA GLU A 138 -16.94 11.61 5.12
C GLU A 138 -16.04 12.73 5.66
N LYS A 139 -16.34 13.23 6.87
CA LYS A 139 -15.55 14.25 7.59
C LYS A 139 -14.04 13.94 7.59
N GLU A 140 -13.68 12.68 7.79
CA GLU A 140 -12.29 12.23 7.82
C GLU A 140 -11.60 12.38 6.45
N VAL A 141 -12.31 12.16 5.34
CA VAL A 141 -11.76 12.35 3.99
C VAL A 141 -11.44 13.81 3.74
N VAL A 142 -12.36 14.73 4.10
CA VAL A 142 -12.13 16.18 3.98
C VAL A 142 -10.98 16.62 4.88
N ARG A 143 -10.95 16.19 6.14
CA ARG A 143 -9.85 16.50 7.08
C ARG A 143 -8.49 16.06 6.54
N VAL A 144 -8.39 14.81 6.06
CA VAL A 144 -7.16 14.25 5.48
C VAL A 144 -6.78 14.97 4.19
N TRP A 145 -7.76 15.36 3.37
CA TRP A 145 -7.52 16.15 2.17
C TRP A 145 -6.85 17.49 2.51
N PHE A 146 -7.36 18.26 3.47
CA PHE A 146 -6.75 19.52 3.91
C PHE A 146 -5.33 19.31 4.46
N CYS A 147 -5.10 18.26 5.24
CA CYS A 147 -3.76 17.89 5.71
C CYS A 147 -2.79 17.63 4.55
N ASN A 148 -3.20 16.81 3.58
CA ASN A 148 -2.38 16.50 2.41
C ASN A 148 -2.15 17.73 1.53
N ARG A 149 -3.16 18.59 1.39
CA ARG A 149 -3.09 19.81 0.59
C ARG A 149 -2.12 20.84 1.18
N ARG A 150 -2.11 21.02 2.52
CA ARG A 150 -1.09 21.83 3.21
C ARG A 150 0.32 21.27 3.04
N GLN A 151 0.48 19.95 3.11
CA GLN A 151 1.79 19.32 2.88
C GLN A 151 2.27 19.51 1.45
N LYS A 152 1.36 19.52 0.46
CA LYS A 152 1.70 19.79 -0.94
C LYS A 152 2.19 21.23 -1.13
N GLU A 153 1.52 22.22 -0.53
CA GLU A 153 1.93 23.64 -0.60
C GLU A 153 3.35 23.86 -0.06
N LYS A 154 3.66 23.29 1.11
CA LYS A 154 5.00 23.35 1.71
C LYS A 154 6.12 22.66 0.91
N ARG A 155 5.78 21.87 -0.11
CA ARG A 155 6.77 21.20 -0.99
C ARG A 155 7.00 21.97 -2.29
N ILE A 156 6.09 22.87 -2.65
CA ILE A 156 6.13 23.64 -3.89
C ILE A 156 6.74 25.03 -3.61
N ASN A 157 6.50 25.58 -2.42
CA ASN A 157 7.17 26.78 -1.90
C ASN A 157 8.43 26.37 -1.14
#